data_AF-A0A5M9MAX5-F1
#
_entry.id   AF-A0A5M9MAX5-F1
#
_cell.length_a   1.000
_cell.length_b   1.000
_cell.length_c   1.000
_cell.angle_alpha   90.00
_cell.angle_beta   90.00
_cell.angle_gamma   90.00
#
_symmetry.space_group_name_H-M   'P 1'
#
loop_
_entity.id
_entity.type
_entity.pdbx_description
1 polymer ?
#
loop_
_entity_poly.entity_id
_entity_poly.type
_entity_poly.pdbx_seq_one_letter_code
_entity_poly.pdbx_strand_id
1 'polypeptide(L)'
;MAAIMTARLYSPLLIVAVDKNDARLEIAKRFRAHEIVNSARVDALNRLTAPTDGHRFDSVSVHGKKLDLPIKASLVGATAVELLLRHFHSGLIDASPLITHVFPFHDGLKVYDTCKAAAQEKAMNIIIDIGTL
;
A
#
# COMPACT_ATOMS: atom_id res chain seq x y z
N MET A 1 -0.74 -0.26 0.60
CA MET A 1 0.69 -0.63 0.53
C MET A 1 1.42 -0.48 1.86
N ALA A 2 1.27 0.63 2.59
CA ALA A 2 1.86 0.79 3.93
C ALA A 2 1.57 -0.40 4.86
N ALA A 3 0.35 -0.92 4.84
CA ALA A 3 -0.05 -2.11 5.60
C ALA A 3 0.82 -3.36 5.32
N ILE A 4 1.29 -3.56 4.10
CA ILE A 4 2.13 -4.72 3.73
C ILE A 4 3.51 -4.58 4.38
N MET A 5 4.12 -3.39 4.29
CA MET A 5 5.42 -3.12 4.88
C MET A 5 5.38 -3.23 6.40
N THR A 6 4.33 -2.70 7.04
CA THR A 6 4.15 -2.80 8.49
C THR A 6 3.84 -4.22 8.93
N ALA A 7 3.01 -4.97 8.20
CA ALA A 7 2.70 -6.35 8.53
C ALA A 7 3.98 -7.20 8.63
N ARG A 8 4.96 -6.97 7.76
CA ARG A 8 6.25 -7.67 7.78
C ARG A 8 7.06 -7.48 9.08
N LEU A 9 6.83 -6.39 9.82
CA LEU A 9 7.47 -6.18 11.12
C LEU A 9 7.01 -7.20 12.17
N TYR A 10 5.90 -7.90 11.91
CA TYR A 10 5.31 -8.91 12.80
C TYR A 10 5.49 -10.35 12.27
N SER A 11 6.38 -10.58 11.31
CA SER A 11 6.71 -11.91 10.76
C SER A 11 5.49 -12.77 10.36
N PRO A 12 4.59 -12.26 9.50
CA PRO A 12 3.41 -13.00 9.09
C PRO A 12 3.80 -14.18 8.18
N LEU A 13 3.05 -15.28 8.27
CA LEU A 13 3.25 -16.46 7.43
C LEU A 13 2.80 -16.22 5.98
N LEU A 14 1.75 -15.40 5.80
CA LEU A 14 1.17 -15.10 4.49
C LEU A 14 0.72 -13.63 4.45
N ILE A 15 0.97 -12.98 3.31
CA ILE A 15 0.49 -11.63 3.01
C ILE A 15 -0.09 -11.69 1.61
N VAL A 16 -1.38 -11.37 1.51
CA VAL A 16 -2.10 -11.27 0.24
C VAL A 16 -2.44 -9.80 0.00
N ALA A 17 -2.06 -9.29 -1.17
CA ALA A 17 -2.47 -7.96 -1.60
C ALA A 17 -3.60 -8.03 -2.63
N VAL A 18 -4.69 -7.32 -2.37
CA VAL A 18 -5.83 -7.23 -3.30
C VAL A 18 -5.99 -5.78 -3.74
N ASP A 19 -5.99 -5.53 -5.04
CA ASP A 19 -6.21 -4.20 -5.63
C ASP A 19 -6.88 -4.39 -7.01
N LYS A 20 -7.25 -3.30 -7.69
CA LYS A 20 -7.72 -3.30 -9.08
C LYS A 20 -6.63 -2.86 -10.05
N ASN A 21 -5.60 -2.16 -9.56
CA ASN A 21 -4.53 -1.59 -10.35
C ASN A 21 -3.29 -2.50 -10.31
N ASP A 22 -2.87 -3.00 -11.47
CA ASP A 22 -1.73 -3.91 -11.58
C ASP A 22 -0.39 -3.24 -11.19
N ALA A 23 -0.21 -1.95 -11.48
CA ALA A 23 0.98 -1.23 -11.05
C ALA A 23 1.10 -1.23 -9.52
N ARG A 24 -0.03 -1.16 -8.81
CA ARG A 24 -0.05 -1.25 -7.35
C ARG A 24 0.31 -2.65 -6.86
N LEU A 25 -0.22 -3.68 -7.51
CA LEU A 25 0.08 -5.07 -7.16
C LEU A 25 1.55 -5.44 -7.42
N GLU A 26 2.17 -4.91 -8.46
CA GLU A 26 3.60 -5.13 -8.71
C GLU A 26 4.49 -4.51 -7.62
N ILE A 27 4.14 -3.34 -7.10
CA ILE A 27 4.83 -2.78 -5.93
C ILE A 27 4.54 -3.62 -4.67
N ALA A 28 3.32 -4.15 -4.50
CA ALA A 28 3.02 -5.06 -3.40
C ALA A 28 3.92 -6.30 -3.40
N LYS A 29 4.21 -6.89 -4.57
CA LYS A 29 5.21 -7.96 -4.70
C LYS A 29 6.61 -7.51 -4.28
N ARG A 30 7.04 -6.30 -4.66
CA ARG A 30 8.34 -5.74 -4.23
C ARG A 30 8.42 -5.61 -2.70
N PHE A 31 7.30 -5.32 -2.05
CA PHE A 31 7.21 -5.33 -0.59
C PHE A 31 7.02 -6.71 0.03
N ARG A 32 7.20 -7.78 -0.75
CA ARG A 32 7.07 -9.19 -0.36
C ARG A 32 5.66 -9.60 0.07
N ALA A 33 4.64 -9.07 -0.62
CA ALA A 33 3.36 -9.79 -0.67
C ALA A 33 3.61 -11.17 -1.30
N HIS A 34 3.13 -12.21 -0.64
CA HIS A 34 3.28 -13.60 -1.07
C HIS A 34 2.34 -13.89 -2.25
N GLU A 35 1.13 -13.36 -2.19
CA GLU A 35 0.18 -13.39 -3.30
C GLU A 35 -0.38 -12.01 -3.62
N ILE A 36 -0.75 -11.84 -4.88
CA ILE A 36 -1.46 -10.66 -5.37
C ILE A 36 -2.72 -11.07 -6.12
N VAL A 37 -3.80 -10.32 -5.95
CA VAL A 37 -5.08 -10.59 -6.62
C VAL A 37 -5.62 -9.30 -7.22
N ASN A 38 -5.84 -9.31 -8.54
CA ASN A 38 -6.55 -8.23 -9.20
C ASN A 38 -8.07 -8.48 -9.17
N SER A 39 -8.74 -7.81 -8.24
CA SER A 39 -10.19 -7.92 -8.02
C SER A 39 -11.07 -7.36 -9.16
N ALA A 40 -10.48 -6.68 -10.15
CA ALA A 40 -11.21 -6.26 -11.35
C ALA A 40 -11.28 -7.36 -12.42
N ARG A 41 -10.44 -8.39 -12.32
CA ARG A 41 -10.31 -9.46 -13.32
C ARG A 41 -10.85 -10.80 -12.84
N VAL A 42 -10.77 -11.05 -11.53
CA VAL A 42 -11.19 -12.31 -10.92
C VAL A 42 -12.03 -12.04 -9.68
N ASP A 43 -12.86 -13.02 -9.31
CA ASP A 43 -13.53 -13.02 -8.02
C ASP A 43 -12.50 -13.26 -6.91
N ALA A 44 -12.13 -12.17 -6.23
CA ALA A 44 -11.14 -12.20 -5.17
C ALA A 44 -11.58 -13.04 -3.97
N LEU A 45 -12.88 -13.10 -3.65
CA LEU A 45 -13.34 -13.85 -2.49
C LEU A 45 -13.15 -15.35 -2.74
N ASN A 46 -13.65 -15.83 -3.88
CA ASN A 46 -13.50 -17.23 -4.28
C ASN A 46 -12.02 -17.61 -4.47
N ARG A 47 -11.21 -16.72 -5.04
CA ARG A 47 -9.77 -16.96 -5.20
C ARG A 47 -9.04 -17.11 -3.88
N LEU A 48 -9.49 -16.42 -2.83
CA LEU A 48 -8.84 -16.43 -1.53
C LEU A 48 -9.38 -17.48 -0.56
N THR A 49 -10.62 -17.93 -0.73
CA THR A 49 -11.21 -18.97 0.13
C THR A 49 -10.93 -20.39 -0.36
N ALA A 50 -10.78 -20.59 -1.67
CA ALA A 50 -10.52 -21.91 -2.24
C ALA A 50 -9.15 -22.51 -1.84
N PRO A 51 -8.03 -21.76 -1.80
CA PRO A 51 -6.73 -22.29 -1.40
C PRO A 51 -6.54 -22.38 0.11
N THR A 52 -7.35 -21.67 0.90
CA THR A 52 -7.21 -21.65 2.36
C THR A 52 -7.95 -22.80 3.04
N ASP A 53 -8.56 -23.73 2.29
CA ASP A 53 -9.31 -24.87 2.86
C ASP A 53 -10.39 -24.43 3.89
N GLY A 54 -10.93 -23.21 3.71
CA GLY A 54 -11.87 -22.58 4.64
C GLY A 54 -11.22 -21.81 5.80
N HIS A 55 -9.89 -21.79 5.93
CA HIS A 55 -9.18 -20.95 6.89
C HIS A 55 -9.38 -19.45 6.58
N ARG A 56 -9.51 -18.66 7.65
CA ARG A 56 -9.73 -17.21 7.61
C ARG A 56 -8.41 -16.47 7.77
N PHE A 57 -8.31 -15.28 7.19
CA PHE A 57 -7.20 -14.37 7.45
C PHE A 57 -7.27 -13.86 8.91
N ASP A 58 -6.14 -13.92 9.62
CA ASP A 58 -6.04 -13.43 11.00
C ASP A 58 -6.19 -11.91 11.10
N SER A 59 -5.85 -11.20 10.02
CA SER A 59 -5.93 -9.74 9.96
C SER A 59 -6.25 -9.28 8.54
N VAL A 60 -7.16 -8.32 8.42
CA VAL A 60 -7.56 -7.73 7.15
C VAL A 60 -7.47 -6.21 7.26
N SER A 61 -6.70 -5.60 6.37
CA SER A 61 -6.61 -4.14 6.23
C SER A 61 -7.31 -3.71 4.95
N VAL A 62 -8.24 -2.76 5.05
CA VAL A 62 -9.00 -2.23 3.91
C VAL A 62 -8.75 -0.74 3.75
N HIS A 63 -8.74 -0.27 2.50
CA HIS A 63 -8.64 1.14 2.16
C HIS A 63 -9.71 1.51 1.15
N GLY A 64 -10.42 2.62 1.39
CA GLY A 64 -11.48 3.11 0.50
C GLY A 64 -12.88 2.69 0.94
N LYS A 65 -13.64 2.05 0.03
CA LYS A 65 -15.08 1.78 0.22
C LYS A 65 -15.30 0.92 1.47
N LYS A 66 -16.23 1.35 2.33
CA LYS A 66 -16.69 0.60 3.50
C LYS A 66 -17.12 -0.79 3.06
N LEU A 67 -16.51 -1.81 3.67
CA LEU A 67 -16.97 -3.18 3.59
C LEU A 67 -17.95 -3.35 4.76
N ASP A 68 -19.17 -3.85 4.50
CA ASP A 68 -20.14 -4.17 5.57
C ASP A 68 -19.73 -5.47 6.29
N LEU A 69 -18.55 -5.43 6.90
CA LEU A 69 -18.05 -6.42 7.84
C LEU A 69 -17.87 -5.72 9.19
N PRO A 70 -18.03 -6.43 10.32
CA PRO A 70 -17.80 -5.87 11.65
C PRO A 70 -16.29 -5.66 11.89
N ILE A 71 -15.69 -4.68 11.22
CA ILE A 71 -14.28 -4.30 11.32
C ILE A 71 -14.17 -3.14 12.31
N LYS A 72 -13.36 -3.29 13.35
CA LYS A 72 -12.94 -2.16 14.20
C LYS A 72 -11.91 -1.34 13.43
N ALA A 73 -12.32 -0.18 12.92
CA ALA A 73 -11.38 0.82 12.41
C ALA A 73 -10.76 1.58 13.59
N SER A 74 -9.44 1.77 13.55
CA SER A 74 -8.72 2.66 14.45
C SER A 74 -7.98 3.71 13.62
N LEU A 75 -7.83 4.91 14.17
CA LEU A 75 -6.95 5.92 13.60
C LEU A 75 -5.49 5.46 13.69
N VAL A 76 -4.69 5.90 12.73
CA VAL A 76 -3.24 5.72 12.77
C VAL A 76 -2.67 6.61 13.88
N GLY A 77 -2.01 6.00 14.87
CA GLY A 77 -1.33 6.70 15.95
C GLY A 77 0.13 7.03 15.60
N ALA A 78 0.63 8.16 16.09
CA ALA A 78 2.03 8.59 15.89
C ALA A 78 3.06 7.80 16.73
N THR A 79 2.62 6.89 17.60
CA THR A 79 3.49 6.11 18.48
C THR A 79 4.45 5.19 17.73
N ALA A 80 4.11 4.81 16.49
CA ALA A 80 4.96 3.96 15.65
C ALA A 80 6.01 4.73 14.84
N VAL A 81 6.01 6.07 14.85
CA VAL A 81 6.88 6.88 13.97
C VAL A 81 8.36 6.60 14.22
N GLU A 82 8.81 6.60 15.48
CA GLU A 82 10.22 6.35 15.81
C GLU A 82 10.67 4.94 15.43
N LEU A 83 9.80 3.94 15.63
CA LEU A 83 10.06 2.57 15.20
C LEU A 83 10.23 2.51 13.68
N LEU A 84 9.31 3.09 12.92
CA LEU A 84 9.35 3.11 11.47
C LEU A 84 10.58 3.85 10.93
N LEU A 85 10.97 4.97 11.54
CA LEU A 85 12.19 5.70 11.16
C LEU A 85 13.46 4.89 11.41
N ARG A 86 13.56 4.17 12.54
CA ARG A 86 14.69 3.25 12.78
C ARG A 86 14.74 2.11 11.76
N HIS A 87 13.59 1.57 11.39
CA HIS A 87 13.49 0.51 10.39
C HIS A 87 13.80 1.02 8.98
N PHE A 88 13.46 2.27 8.67
CA PHE A 88 13.85 2.94 7.43
C PHE A 88 15.36 3.18 7.39
N HIS A 89 15.93 3.74 8.47
CA HIS A 89 17.37 4.02 8.55
C HIS A 89 18.23 2.75 8.49
N SER A 90 17.77 1.64 9.10
CA SER A 90 18.44 0.33 9.01
C SER A 90 18.26 -0.38 7.67
N GLY A 91 17.48 0.17 6.74
CA GLY A 91 17.18 -0.45 5.44
C GLY A 91 16.19 -1.62 5.50
N LEU A 92 15.61 -1.91 6.67
CA LEU A 92 14.59 -2.94 6.83
C LEU A 92 13.27 -2.54 6.16
N ILE A 93 13.01 -1.23 6.06
CA ILE A 93 11.92 -0.62 5.29
C ILE A 93 12.52 0.24 4.18
N ASP A 94 12.27 -0.11 2.92
CA ASP A 94 12.57 0.75 1.78
C ASP A 94 11.26 1.31 1.20
N ALA A 95 11.01 2.60 1.45
CA ALA A 95 9.83 3.32 0.96
C ALA A 95 10.04 3.93 -0.43
N SER A 96 11.26 3.90 -0.99
CA SER A 96 11.59 4.53 -2.27
C SER A 96 10.68 4.05 -3.43
N PRO A 97 10.30 2.76 -3.53
CA PRO A 97 9.38 2.29 -4.58
C PRO A 97 7.98 2.89 -4.50
N LEU A 98 7.61 3.56 -3.40
CA LEU A 98 6.35 4.27 -3.29
C LEU A 98 6.35 5.61 -4.04
N ILE A 99 7.52 6.22 -4.19
CA ILE A 99 7.68 7.53 -4.84
C ILE A 99 7.61 7.31 -6.35
N THR A 100 6.58 7.88 -6.97
CA THR A 100 6.35 7.76 -8.41
C THR A 100 6.71 9.03 -9.17
N HIS A 101 6.56 10.18 -8.51
CA HIS A 101 6.81 11.48 -9.11
C HIS A 101 7.46 12.40 -8.09
N VAL A 102 8.36 13.26 -8.58
CA VAL A 102 8.95 14.36 -7.82
C VAL A 102 8.76 15.61 -8.67
N PHE A 103 8.14 16.64 -8.10
CA PHE A 103 7.94 17.92 -8.76
C PHE A 103 8.60 19.03 -7.95
N PRO A 104 9.20 20.04 -8.59
CA PRO A 104 9.60 21.25 -7.87
C PRO A 104 8.35 21.99 -7.36
N PHE A 105 8.50 22.78 -6.30
CA PHE A 105 7.39 23.50 -5.67
C PHE A 105 6.59 24.39 -6.63
N HIS A 106 7.27 25.02 -7.60
CA HIS A 106 6.61 25.87 -8.59
C HIS A 106 5.68 25.11 -9.55
N ASP A 107 5.81 23.78 -9.64
CA ASP A 107 4.95 22.90 -10.45
C ASP A 107 3.71 22.42 -9.67
N GLY A 108 3.37 23.05 -8.54
CA GLY A 108 2.28 22.62 -7.67
C GLY A 108 0.93 22.39 -8.38
N LEU A 109 0.59 23.16 -9.42
CA LEU A 109 -0.64 22.92 -10.20
C LEU A 109 -0.58 21.64 -11.04
N LYS A 110 0.58 21.33 -11.62
CA LYS A 110 0.81 20.09 -12.38
C LYS A 110 0.73 18.84 -11.50
N VAL A 111 1.09 18.97 -10.21
CA VAL A 111 0.87 17.93 -9.20
C VAL A 111 -0.61 17.58 -9.09
N TYR A 112 -1.49 18.59 -9.06
CA TYR A 112 -2.94 18.36 -9.00
C TYR A 112 -3.46 17.62 -10.23
N ASP A 113 -2.99 17.97 -11.43
CA ASP A 113 -3.40 17.31 -12.67
C ASP A 113 -2.93 15.85 -12.68
N THR A 114 -1.69 15.60 -12.23
CA THR A 114 -1.14 14.24 -12.07
C THR A 114 -1.96 13.42 -11.07
N CYS A 115 -2.37 14.02 -9.95
CA CYS A 115 -3.25 13.38 -8.97
C CYS A 115 -4.63 13.04 -9.55
N LYS A 116 -5.22 13.94 -10.35
CA LYS A 116 -6.50 13.68 -11.03
C LYS A 116 -6.39 12.55 -12.05
N ALA A 117 -5.27 12.47 -12.76
CA ALA A 117 -4.97 11.44 -13.74
C ALA A 117 -4.17 10.25 -13.16
N ALA A 118 -4.26 10.01 -11.84
CA ALA A 118 -3.36 9.07 -11.15
C ALA A 118 -3.38 7.63 -11.70
N ALA A 119 -4.51 7.19 -12.25
CA ALA A 119 -4.60 5.87 -12.88
C ALA A 119 -3.78 5.80 -14.18
N GLN A 120 -3.87 6.85 -15.01
CA GLN A 120 -3.16 6.96 -16.29
C GLN A 120 -1.66 7.20 -16.05
N GLU A 121 -1.32 8.12 -15.16
CA GLU A 121 0.06 8.49 -14.81
C GLU A 121 0.74 7.47 -13.89
N LYS A 122 0.02 6.42 -13.45
CA LYS A 122 0.49 5.44 -12.45
C LYS A 122 1.00 6.11 -11.17
N ALA A 123 0.40 7.26 -10.81
CA ALA A 123 0.79 8.00 -9.63
C ALA A 123 0.36 7.27 -8.35
N MET A 124 1.29 7.20 -7.38
CA MET A 124 1.09 6.56 -6.08
C MET A 124 1.43 7.52 -4.93
N ASN A 125 2.72 7.80 -4.70
CA ASN A 125 3.15 8.93 -3.89
C ASN A 125 3.88 9.95 -4.77
N ILE A 126 3.59 11.22 -4.51
CA ILE A 126 4.19 12.36 -5.18
C ILE A 126 4.94 13.17 -4.13
N ILE A 127 6.20 13.51 -4.41
CA ILE A 127 7.00 14.41 -3.60
C ILE A 127 6.99 15.79 -4.24
N ILE A 128 6.81 16.82 -3.41
CA ILE A 128 6.99 18.21 -3.81
C ILE A 128 8.32 18.66 -3.20
N ASP A 129 9.30 18.93 -4.05
CA ASP A 129 10.61 19.43 -3.67
C ASP A 129 10.54 20.95 -3.50
N ILE A 130 10.70 21.40 -2.26
CA ILE A 130 10.69 22.82 -1.87
C ILE A 130 12.08 23.45 -1.95
N GLY A 131 13.10 22.71 -2.38
CA GLY A 131 14.50 23.12 -2.32
C GLY A 131 15.07 23.08 -0.90
N THR A 132 16.39 23.12 -0.81
CA THR A 132 17.10 23.35 0.46
C THR A 132 17.13 24.86 0.75
N LEU A 133 16.80 25.25 1.98
CA LEU A 133 17.07 26.59 2.52
C LEU A 133 18.58 26.88 2.53
#